data_AF-D4CXQ7-F1
#
_entry.id   AF-D4CXQ7-F1
#
_cell.length_a   1.000
_cell.length_b   1.000
_cell.length_c   1.000
_cell.angle_alpha   90.00
_cell.angle_beta   90.00
_cell.angle_gamma   90.00
#
_symmetry.space_group_name_H-M   'P 1'
#
loop_
_entity.id
_entity.type
_entity.pdbx_description
1 polymer ?
#
loop_
_entity_poly.entity_id
_entity_poly.type
_entity_poly.pdbx_seq_one_letter_code
_entity_poly.pdbx_strand_id
1 'polypeptide(L)'
;MIKDFMNLKSKEEKELIEKQLLNKKLELKNLNFENLIDLISIAKTNLNNEIDDLLKIDKKDTLNNLFINIIRVKNQKIDKLVLNYNDGISNNKIDFKNNKILFENIKQINKVKIETENIETDISLSYLLKINTFDGESLSYNIIPYNHDGLFSEYFELIKKNKSNFEITNKENIYFYSCIFYDKIFKLGNELNLKYNVDYSFENNKLYFSENIKHDEIIVKYLPSFNSYEINVNKKVRAIELVALNDKNGIDLKIKKSLVIS
;
A
#
# COMPACT_ATOMS: atom_id res chain seq x y z
N MET A 1 14.31 -23.68 27.66
CA MET A 1 14.26 -22.26 27.27
C MET A 1 13.51 -21.96 25.96
N ILE A 2 13.74 -22.63 24.82
CA ILE A 2 12.86 -22.50 23.62
C ILE A 2 11.51 -23.21 23.78
N LYS A 3 11.48 -24.35 24.48
CA LYS A 3 10.23 -25.09 24.78
C LYS A 3 9.31 -24.37 25.78
N ASP A 4 9.86 -23.51 26.63
CA ASP A 4 9.11 -22.83 27.70
C ASP A 4 8.37 -21.58 27.19
N PHE A 5 8.84 -20.97 26.10
CA PHE A 5 8.18 -19.81 25.47
C PHE A 5 6.99 -20.20 24.58
N MET A 6 7.05 -21.38 23.95
CA MET A 6 5.91 -21.94 23.20
C MET A 6 4.76 -22.31 24.15
N ASN A 7 5.00 -22.64 25.41
CA ASN A 7 3.93 -22.99 26.34
C ASN A 7 3.15 -21.78 26.89
N LEU A 8 3.57 -20.55 26.59
CA LEU A 8 2.95 -19.30 27.06
C LEU A 8 2.00 -18.64 26.04
N LYS A 9 1.85 -19.24 24.85
CA LYS A 9 0.99 -18.73 23.78
C LYS A 9 -0.21 -19.64 23.57
N SER A 10 -1.39 -19.05 23.42
CA SER A 10 -2.63 -19.83 23.19
C SER A 10 -2.50 -20.61 21.87
N LYS A 11 -3.25 -21.72 21.75
CA LYS A 11 -3.26 -22.51 20.52
C LYS A 11 -3.68 -21.65 19.31
N GLU A 12 -4.58 -20.70 19.54
CA GLU A 12 -5.04 -19.71 18.56
C GLU A 12 -3.94 -18.73 18.15
N GLU A 13 -3.12 -18.23 19.08
CA GLU A 13 -2.00 -17.35 18.74
C GLU A 13 -0.94 -18.08 17.90
N LYS A 14 -0.69 -19.37 18.19
CA LYS A 14 0.25 -20.19 17.41
C LYS A 14 -0.29 -20.46 16.00
N GLU A 15 -1.56 -20.81 15.89
CA GLU A 15 -2.22 -21.00 14.60
C GLU A 15 -2.28 -19.70 13.80
N LEU A 16 -2.50 -18.54 14.45
CA LEU A 16 -2.49 -17.22 13.80
C LEU A 16 -1.10 -16.85 13.27
N ILE A 17 -0.06 -17.09 14.07
CA ILE A 17 1.34 -16.83 13.69
C ILE A 17 1.77 -17.78 12.56
N GLU A 18 1.44 -19.07 12.63
CA GLU A 18 1.67 -20.03 11.54
C GLU A 18 0.91 -19.63 10.28
N LYS A 19 -0.35 -19.20 10.40
CA LYS A 19 -1.17 -18.73 9.27
C LYS A 19 -0.58 -17.47 8.64
N GLN A 20 -0.06 -16.53 9.44
CA GLN A 20 0.59 -15.31 8.94
C GLN A 20 1.96 -15.57 8.31
N LEU A 21 2.71 -16.56 8.80
CA LEU A 21 4.02 -16.94 8.25
C LEU A 21 3.93 -17.86 7.02
N LEU A 22 2.87 -18.67 6.90
CA LEU A 22 2.73 -19.70 5.85
C LEU A 22 1.69 -19.38 4.77
N ASN A 23 0.60 -18.64 5.07
CA ASN A 23 -0.42 -18.38 4.07
C ASN A 23 -0.11 -17.13 3.23
N LYS A 24 0.60 -17.36 2.13
CA LYS A 24 0.32 -16.67 0.84
C LYS A 24 -0.91 -17.29 0.17
N LYS A 25 -1.99 -17.55 0.92
CA LYS A 25 -3.15 -18.26 0.38
C LYS A 25 -4.02 -17.28 -0.41
N LEU A 26 -3.98 -17.42 -1.73
CA LEU A 26 -4.90 -16.77 -2.65
C LEU A 26 -6.26 -17.44 -2.49
N GLU A 27 -7.26 -16.71 -2.01
CA GLU A 27 -8.62 -17.22 -1.83
C GLU A 27 -9.58 -16.41 -2.70
N LEU A 28 -10.22 -17.09 -3.66
CA LEU A 28 -11.24 -16.48 -4.51
C LEU A 28 -12.58 -16.53 -3.79
N LYS A 29 -13.02 -15.40 -3.23
CA LYS A 29 -14.33 -15.30 -2.56
C LYS A 29 -15.50 -15.38 -3.56
N ASN A 30 -15.36 -14.77 -4.74
CA ASN A 30 -16.34 -14.77 -5.84
C ASN A 30 -15.62 -14.66 -7.20
N LEU A 31 -16.13 -15.30 -8.26
CA LEU A 31 -15.54 -15.25 -9.61
C LEU A 31 -16.01 -14.01 -10.38
N ASN A 32 -15.22 -12.93 -10.39
CA ASN A 32 -15.38 -11.78 -11.28
C ASN A 32 -14.01 -11.30 -11.77
N PHE A 33 -13.99 -10.46 -12.81
CA PHE A 33 -12.74 -9.99 -13.43
C PHE A 33 -11.85 -9.21 -12.45
N GLU A 34 -12.43 -8.37 -11.59
CA GLU A 34 -11.70 -7.60 -10.58
C GLU A 34 -10.95 -8.52 -9.61
N ASN A 35 -11.66 -9.48 -8.99
CA ASN A 35 -11.07 -10.42 -8.05
C ASN A 35 -9.97 -11.27 -8.71
N LEU A 36 -10.14 -11.63 -9.99
CA LEU A 36 -9.10 -12.34 -10.74
C LEU A 36 -7.86 -11.46 -10.96
N ILE A 37 -8.05 -10.19 -11.33
CA ILE A 37 -6.95 -9.23 -11.49
C ILE A 37 -6.23 -9.00 -10.17
N ASP A 38 -6.97 -8.89 -9.06
CA ASP A 38 -6.40 -8.71 -7.73
C ASP A 38 -5.58 -9.92 -7.32
N LEU A 39 -6.10 -11.13 -7.47
CA LEU A 39 -5.37 -12.37 -7.16
C LEU A 39 -4.12 -12.53 -8.04
N ILE A 40 -4.20 -12.21 -9.34
CA ILE A 40 -3.05 -12.26 -10.25
C ILE A 40 -2.00 -11.21 -9.84
N SER A 41 -2.45 -10.01 -9.44
CA SER A 41 -1.56 -8.94 -9.01
C SER A 41 -0.84 -9.31 -7.72
N ILE A 42 -1.55 -9.87 -6.73
CA ILE A 42 -0.97 -10.42 -5.50
C ILE A 42 0.04 -11.52 -5.83
N ALA A 43 -0.32 -12.46 -6.70
CA ALA A 43 0.56 -13.54 -7.13
C ALA A 43 1.85 -13.01 -7.78
N LYS A 44 1.72 -12.01 -8.66
CA LYS A 44 2.84 -11.35 -9.34
C LYS A 44 3.76 -10.64 -8.37
N THR A 45 3.23 -9.83 -7.46
CA THR A 45 4.02 -9.14 -6.42
C THR A 45 4.74 -10.17 -5.54
N ASN A 46 4.04 -11.22 -5.12
CA ASN A 46 4.63 -12.31 -4.35
C ASN A 46 5.77 -13.01 -5.10
N LEU A 47 5.62 -13.23 -6.41
CA LEU A 47 6.64 -13.88 -7.24
C LEU A 47 7.85 -12.95 -7.45
N ASN A 48 7.63 -11.67 -7.78
CA ASN A 48 8.70 -10.69 -7.97
C ASN A 48 9.56 -10.54 -6.72
N ASN A 49 8.93 -10.48 -5.55
CA ASN A 49 9.66 -10.43 -4.27
C ASN A 49 10.57 -11.66 -4.07
N GLU A 50 10.09 -12.85 -4.45
CA GLU A 50 10.89 -14.09 -4.37
C GLU A 50 12.03 -14.11 -5.41
N ILE A 51 11.80 -13.59 -6.61
CA ILE A 51 12.80 -13.47 -7.66
C ILE A 51 13.90 -12.49 -7.23
N ASP A 52 13.54 -11.31 -6.72
CA ASP A 52 14.50 -10.31 -6.24
C ASP A 52 15.35 -10.86 -5.09
N ASP A 53 14.74 -11.63 -4.18
CA ASP A 53 15.46 -12.31 -3.10
C ASP A 53 16.47 -13.33 -3.66
N LEU A 54 16.10 -14.11 -4.68
CA LEU A 54 16.99 -15.07 -5.34
C LEU A 54 18.12 -14.42 -6.15
N LEU A 55 17.85 -13.28 -6.80
CA LEU A 55 18.83 -12.58 -7.64
C LEU A 55 19.96 -11.92 -6.83
N LYS A 56 19.70 -11.58 -5.55
CA LYS A 56 20.67 -10.94 -4.64
C LYS A 56 21.73 -11.91 -4.08
N ILE A 57 21.64 -13.21 -4.42
CA ILE A 57 22.61 -14.21 -3.97
C ILE A 57 23.91 -14.10 -4.75
N ASP A 58 25.04 -14.13 -4.03
CA ASP A 58 26.38 -14.23 -4.61
C ASP A 58 26.52 -15.59 -5.34
N LYS A 59 26.53 -15.57 -6.69
CA LYS A 59 26.49 -16.75 -7.57
C LYS A 59 27.85 -17.47 -7.67
N LYS A 60 28.57 -17.62 -6.56
CA LYS A 60 29.94 -18.16 -6.57
C LYS A 60 30.03 -19.68 -6.78
N ASP A 61 28.93 -20.42 -6.62
CA ASP A 61 28.91 -21.86 -6.83
C ASP A 61 28.07 -22.25 -8.06
N THR A 62 28.76 -22.60 -9.14
CA THR A 62 28.20 -23.14 -10.39
C THR A 62 27.57 -24.53 -10.24
N LEU A 63 27.67 -25.16 -9.06
CA LEU A 63 27.16 -26.51 -8.75
C LEU A 63 25.99 -26.54 -7.76
N ASN A 64 25.50 -25.39 -7.27
CA ASN A 64 24.41 -25.36 -6.30
C ASN A 64 23.04 -25.58 -6.98
N ASN A 65 22.37 -26.67 -6.60
CA ASN A 65 21.00 -26.98 -7.02
C ASN A 65 20.06 -25.82 -6.63
N LEU A 66 19.15 -25.43 -7.55
CA LEU A 66 18.13 -24.39 -7.34
C LEU A 66 17.43 -24.54 -5.98
N PHE A 67 17.14 -25.77 -5.57
CA PHE A 67 16.50 -26.08 -4.29
C PHE A 67 17.34 -25.65 -3.08
N ILE A 68 18.66 -25.86 -3.12
CA ILE A 68 19.60 -25.45 -2.06
C ILE A 68 19.67 -23.92 -2.00
N ASN A 69 19.66 -23.25 -3.16
CA ASN A 69 19.64 -21.79 -3.22
C ASN A 69 18.33 -21.21 -2.64
N ILE A 70 17.18 -21.83 -2.93
CA ILE A 70 15.89 -21.45 -2.34
C ILE A 70 15.93 -21.63 -0.82
N ILE A 71 16.37 -22.80 -0.32
CA ILE A 71 16.49 -23.05 1.13
C ILE A 71 17.42 -22.01 1.78
N ARG A 72 18.56 -21.72 1.16
CA ARG A 72 19.50 -20.72 1.66
C ARG A 72 18.87 -19.33 1.75
N VAL A 73 18.10 -18.91 0.75
CA VAL A 73 17.35 -17.64 0.79
C VAL A 73 16.32 -17.64 1.91
N LYS A 74 15.56 -18.72 2.05
CA LYS A 74 14.56 -18.82 3.12
C LYS A 74 15.22 -18.76 4.49
N ASN A 75 16.33 -19.46 4.69
CA ASN A 75 17.07 -19.43 5.94
C ASN A 75 17.66 -18.04 6.21
N GLN A 76 18.30 -17.40 5.23
CA GLN A 76 18.79 -16.02 5.37
C GLN A 76 17.67 -15.02 5.69
N LYS A 77 16.47 -15.22 5.12
CA LYS A 77 15.29 -14.40 5.40
C LYS A 77 14.80 -14.62 6.83
N ILE A 78 14.75 -15.87 7.29
CA ILE A 78 14.42 -16.23 8.67
C ILE A 78 15.46 -15.65 9.63
N ASP A 79 16.75 -15.83 9.36
CA ASP A 79 17.85 -15.28 10.16
C ASP A 79 17.78 -13.75 10.21
N LYS A 80 17.50 -13.09 9.08
CA LYS A 80 17.28 -11.64 9.04
C LYS A 80 16.04 -11.22 9.82
N LEU A 81 14.96 -12.00 9.78
CA LEU A 81 13.76 -11.74 10.60
C LEU A 81 14.05 -11.93 12.09
N VAL A 82 14.83 -12.95 12.45
CA VAL A 82 15.28 -13.23 13.81
C VAL A 82 16.25 -12.14 14.29
N LEU A 83 17.18 -11.70 13.46
CA LEU A 83 18.07 -10.57 13.74
C LEU A 83 17.29 -9.27 13.84
N ASN A 84 16.38 -8.95 12.92
CA ASN A 84 15.49 -7.79 13.03
C ASN A 84 14.62 -7.85 14.29
N TYR A 85 14.20 -9.03 14.71
CA TYR A 85 13.45 -9.26 15.95
C TYR A 85 14.32 -9.05 17.19
N ASN A 86 15.56 -9.55 17.16
CA ASN A 86 16.52 -9.46 18.26
C ASN A 86 17.18 -8.08 18.38
N ASP A 87 17.40 -7.39 17.26
CA ASP A 87 18.14 -6.12 17.17
C ASP A 87 17.25 -4.88 16.90
N GLY A 88 16.00 -5.03 16.40
CA GLY A 88 15.44 -3.97 15.54
C GLY A 88 13.94 -3.66 15.55
N ILE A 89 13.08 -4.29 16.35
CA ILE A 89 11.64 -3.98 16.31
C ILE A 89 11.29 -2.58 16.89
N SER A 90 12.21 -1.91 17.59
CA SER A 90 11.92 -0.63 18.26
C SER A 90 12.44 0.66 17.58
N ASN A 91 13.35 0.62 16.59
CA ASN A 91 14.08 1.85 16.22
C ASN A 91 13.66 2.57 14.92
N ASN A 92 12.96 1.90 13.98
CA ASN A 92 12.63 2.49 12.67
C ASN A 92 11.14 2.60 12.35
N LYS A 93 10.26 2.05 13.19
CA LYS A 93 8.81 2.24 13.08
C LYS A 93 8.35 3.27 14.10
N ILE A 94 7.55 4.23 13.64
CA ILE A 94 6.99 5.27 14.49
C ILE A 94 5.51 5.34 14.23
N ASP A 95 4.71 5.12 15.27
CA ASP A 95 3.26 5.20 15.16
C ASP A 95 2.81 6.66 15.02
N PHE A 96 1.85 6.88 14.12
CA PHE A 96 1.19 8.17 14.01
C PHE A 96 0.26 8.38 15.20
N LYS A 97 0.38 9.53 15.87
CA LYS A 97 -0.61 9.98 16.86
C LYS A 97 -1.41 11.12 16.24
N ASN A 98 -2.71 10.91 16.04
CA ASN A 98 -3.59 11.86 15.35
C ASN A 98 -3.01 12.29 13.99
N ASN A 99 -2.56 11.32 13.19
CA ASN A 99 -1.93 11.52 11.89
C ASN A 99 -0.66 12.39 11.88
N LYS A 100 -0.02 12.58 13.03
CA LYS A 100 1.18 13.39 13.14
C LYS A 100 2.29 12.66 13.88
N ILE A 101 3.52 12.89 13.42
CA ILE A 101 4.75 12.52 14.08
C ILE A 101 5.58 13.80 14.21
N LEU A 102 6.01 14.08 15.44
CA LEU A 102 6.95 15.16 15.76
C LEU A 102 8.29 14.54 16.14
N PHE A 103 9.36 15.02 15.51
CA PHE A 103 10.71 14.61 15.84
C PHE A 103 11.31 15.64 16.80
N GLU A 104 11.53 15.23 18.05
CA GLU A 104 12.13 16.09 19.09
C GLU A 104 13.60 16.42 18.78
N ASN A 105 14.31 15.49 18.12
CA ASN A 105 15.68 15.64 17.69
C ASN A 105 15.78 15.69 16.16
N ILE A 106 16.81 16.38 15.65
CA ILE A 106 17.10 16.43 14.22
C ILE A 106 17.35 15.01 13.71
N LYS A 107 16.46 14.51 12.84
CA LYS A 107 16.57 13.19 12.23
C LYS A 107 16.72 13.34 10.72
N GLN A 108 17.83 12.83 10.17
CA GLN A 108 17.97 12.66 8.72
C GLN A 108 17.10 11.48 8.29
N ILE A 109 16.21 11.70 7.34
CA ILE A 109 15.33 10.70 6.77
C ILE A 109 15.63 10.61 5.29
N ASN A 110 16.07 9.43 4.85
CA ASN A 110 16.40 9.20 3.44
C ASN A 110 15.16 8.72 2.70
N LYS A 111 14.46 7.74 3.27
CA LYS A 111 13.29 7.15 2.65
C LYS A 111 12.20 6.87 3.69
N VAL A 112 10.96 6.97 3.24
CA VAL A 112 9.78 6.75 4.09
C VAL A 112 8.76 5.86 3.40
N LYS A 113 8.09 5.07 4.21
CA LYS A 113 6.97 4.22 3.81
C LYS A 113 5.90 4.26 4.89
N ILE A 114 4.64 4.28 4.50
CA ILE A 114 3.51 4.18 5.44
C ILE A 114 2.98 2.76 5.41
N GLU A 115 2.91 2.16 6.58
CA GLU A 115 2.20 0.90 6.81
C GLU A 115 0.90 1.16 7.56
N THR A 116 -0.12 0.40 7.19
CA THR A 116 -1.44 0.42 7.83
C THR A 116 -1.79 -1.00 8.25
N GLU A 117 -2.30 -1.15 9.47
CA GLU A 117 -2.76 -2.45 9.98
C GLU A 117 -4.28 -2.59 9.75
N ASN A 118 -4.72 -3.80 9.37
CA ASN A 118 -6.13 -4.21 9.30
C ASN A 118 -7.04 -3.36 8.36
N ILE A 119 -6.57 -2.98 7.17
CA ILE A 119 -7.44 -2.38 6.16
C ILE A 119 -8.12 -3.49 5.35
N GLU A 120 -9.45 -3.44 5.27
CA GLU A 120 -10.21 -4.16 4.24
C GLU A 120 -9.94 -3.49 2.89
N THR A 121 -9.52 -4.28 1.89
CA THR A 121 -9.11 -3.84 0.54
C THR A 121 -10.15 -2.99 -0.19
N ASP A 122 -11.40 -3.06 0.25
CA ASP A 122 -12.52 -2.34 -0.34
C ASP A 122 -12.56 -0.84 0.05
N ILE A 123 -11.74 -0.42 1.03
CA ILE A 123 -11.69 0.95 1.52
C ILE A 123 -10.67 1.76 0.70
N SER A 124 -11.20 2.63 -0.16
CA SER A 124 -10.45 3.63 -0.91
C SER A 124 -9.89 4.69 0.05
N LEU A 125 -8.69 4.53 0.59
CA LEU A 125 -8.06 5.57 1.41
C LEU A 125 -6.69 5.96 0.87
N SER A 126 -6.59 7.20 0.41
CA SER A 126 -5.36 7.84 -0.04
C SER A 126 -4.95 8.95 0.92
N TYR A 127 -3.65 9.19 0.96
CA TYR A 127 -3.06 10.15 1.87
C TYR A 127 -2.20 11.15 1.12
N LEU A 128 -2.18 12.37 1.65
CA LEU A 128 -1.14 13.34 1.37
C LEU A 128 -0.16 13.31 2.54
N LEU A 129 1.04 12.82 2.29
CA LEU A 129 2.16 12.86 3.23
C LEU A 129 2.81 14.23 3.14
N LYS A 130 2.73 15.00 4.23
CA LYS A 130 3.42 16.28 4.38
C LYS A 130 4.66 16.10 5.24
N ILE A 131 5.81 16.48 4.71
CA ILE A 131 7.10 16.40 5.39
C ILE A 131 7.60 17.82 5.61
N ASN A 132 7.62 18.24 6.87
CA ASN A 132 8.15 19.52 7.28
C ASN A 132 9.59 19.35 7.75
N THR A 133 10.51 20.07 7.14
CA THR A 133 11.96 19.95 7.40
C THR A 133 12.45 21.06 8.33
N PHE A 134 13.64 20.88 8.90
CA PHE A 134 14.26 21.88 9.79
C PHE A 134 14.75 23.13 9.05
N ASP A 135 14.98 23.05 7.74
CA ASP A 135 15.33 24.17 6.87
C ASP A 135 14.11 25.00 6.42
N GLY A 136 12.89 24.63 6.87
CA GLY A 136 11.65 25.38 6.62
C GLY A 136 10.91 24.96 5.35
N GLU A 137 11.42 23.99 4.59
CA GLU A 137 10.70 23.42 3.46
C GLU A 137 9.52 22.53 3.91
N SER A 138 8.48 22.46 3.07
CA SER A 138 7.35 21.56 3.24
C SER A 138 7.16 20.78 1.96
N LEU A 139 7.49 19.49 1.99
CA LEU A 139 7.32 18.57 0.87
C LEU A 139 5.97 17.87 1.00
N SER A 140 5.29 17.64 -0.13
CA SER A 140 3.96 17.02 -0.15
C SER A 140 3.89 15.94 -1.22
N TYR A 141 3.47 14.74 -0.82
CA TYR A 141 3.42 13.57 -1.69
C TYR A 141 2.10 12.82 -1.54
N ASN A 142 1.44 12.52 -2.66
CA ASN A 142 0.33 11.57 -2.67
C ASN A 142 0.87 10.16 -2.46
N ILE A 143 0.33 9.44 -1.49
CA ILE A 143 0.77 8.10 -1.12
C ILE A 143 -0.44 7.19 -0.87
N ILE A 144 -0.27 5.92 -1.24
CA ILE A 144 -1.20 4.83 -0.97
C ILE A 144 -0.57 3.98 0.14
N PRO A 145 -1.35 3.39 1.06
CA PRO A 145 -0.83 2.43 2.04
C PRO A 145 -0.03 1.30 1.38
N TYR A 146 1.15 0.97 1.93
CA TYR A 146 2.06 -0.02 1.33
C TYR A 146 1.47 -1.43 1.17
N ASN A 147 0.53 -1.82 2.03
CA ASN A 147 -0.12 -3.13 1.96
C ASN A 147 -1.36 -3.15 1.04
N HIS A 148 -1.52 -2.14 0.20
CA HIS A 148 -2.61 -2.14 -0.77
C HIS A 148 -2.30 -3.13 -1.90
N ASP A 149 -3.06 -4.21 -1.93
CA ASP A 149 -2.98 -5.24 -2.96
C ASP A 149 -4.18 -5.12 -3.92
N GLY A 150 -3.93 -5.28 -5.23
CA GLY A 150 -4.98 -5.24 -6.26
C GLY A 150 -5.28 -3.85 -6.84
N LEU A 151 -6.49 -3.70 -7.37
CA LEU A 151 -6.99 -2.45 -7.95
C LEU A 151 -7.21 -1.39 -6.87
N PHE A 152 -6.49 -0.29 -6.98
CA PHE A 152 -6.72 0.88 -6.13
C PHE A 152 -8.00 1.58 -6.56
N SER A 153 -8.83 1.88 -5.57
CA SER A 153 -10.05 2.62 -5.76
C SER A 153 -9.80 4.09 -5.43
N GLU A 154 -9.95 4.97 -6.42
CA GLU A 154 -9.86 6.42 -6.26
C GLU A 154 -11.24 7.05 -6.42
N TYR A 155 -11.58 7.94 -5.50
CA TYR A 155 -12.83 8.67 -5.51
C TYR A 155 -12.65 10.04 -6.19
N PHE A 156 -13.59 10.39 -7.05
CA PHE A 156 -13.64 11.66 -7.76
C PHE A 156 -14.97 12.36 -7.52
N GLU A 157 -14.89 13.64 -7.13
CA GLU A 157 -15.98 14.60 -7.26
C GLU A 157 -15.62 15.46 -8.48
N LEU A 158 -16.22 15.16 -9.64
CA LEU A 158 -15.74 15.63 -10.95
C LEU A 158 -15.70 17.16 -11.05
N ILE A 159 -16.60 17.85 -10.34
CA ILE A 159 -16.64 19.32 -10.25
C ILE A 159 -15.39 19.88 -9.56
N LYS A 160 -14.83 19.17 -8.57
CA LYS A 160 -13.65 19.63 -7.80
C LYS A 160 -12.34 19.08 -8.34
N LYS A 161 -12.37 17.87 -8.91
CA LYS A 161 -11.18 17.14 -9.33
C LYS A 161 -11.52 16.22 -10.49
N ASN A 162 -10.95 16.53 -11.64
CA ASN A 162 -11.09 15.76 -12.87
C ASN A 162 -9.82 14.97 -13.25
N LYS A 163 -8.77 15.00 -12.43
CA LYS A 163 -7.48 14.35 -12.69
C LYS A 163 -7.08 13.42 -11.55
N SER A 164 -6.55 12.23 -11.85
CA SER A 164 -6.10 11.28 -10.82
C SER A 164 -4.92 11.80 -10.01
N ASN A 165 -4.87 11.41 -8.74
CA ASN A 165 -3.73 11.70 -7.88
C ASN A 165 -2.49 10.91 -8.30
N PHE A 166 -2.70 9.68 -8.76
CA PHE A 166 -1.67 8.70 -9.08
C PHE A 166 -1.59 8.43 -10.58
N GLU A 167 -0.42 8.05 -11.04
CA GLU A 167 -0.23 7.56 -12.41
C GLU A 167 -0.76 6.12 -12.52
N ILE A 168 -1.31 5.80 -13.69
CA ILE A 168 -1.92 4.52 -14.00
C ILE A 168 -1.00 3.75 -14.93
N THR A 169 -0.57 2.57 -14.47
CA THR A 169 0.36 1.73 -15.22
C THR A 169 -0.36 0.91 -16.31
N ASN A 170 -1.51 0.34 -15.97
CA ASN A 170 -2.33 -0.44 -16.89
C ASN A 170 -3.57 0.37 -17.29
N LYS A 171 -3.56 0.87 -18.53
CA LYS A 171 -4.63 1.70 -19.08
C LYS A 171 -5.79 0.89 -19.67
N GLU A 172 -5.63 -0.43 -19.80
CA GLU A 172 -6.64 -1.32 -20.38
C GLU A 172 -7.64 -1.82 -19.33
N ASN A 173 -7.22 -1.92 -18.07
CA ASN A 173 -8.04 -2.42 -16.96
C ASN A 173 -8.40 -1.27 -16.00
N ILE A 174 -9.38 -0.46 -16.41
CA ILE A 174 -9.95 0.60 -15.58
C ILE A 174 -11.45 0.42 -15.51
N TYR A 175 -11.97 0.45 -14.29
CA TYR A 175 -13.39 0.26 -14.01
C TYR A 175 -13.95 1.54 -13.42
N PHE A 176 -15.09 1.99 -13.95
CA PHE A 176 -15.76 3.21 -13.54
C PHE A 176 -17.07 2.84 -12.87
N TYR A 177 -17.34 3.40 -11.70
CA TYR A 177 -18.57 3.17 -10.97
C TYR A 177 -19.20 4.51 -10.61
N SER A 178 -20.51 4.59 -10.79
CA SER A 178 -21.28 5.66 -10.15
C SER A 178 -21.23 5.47 -8.64
N CYS A 179 -21.32 6.56 -7.89
CA CYS A 179 -21.49 6.48 -6.46
C CYS A 179 -22.34 7.65 -5.97
N ILE A 180 -22.97 7.46 -4.82
CA ILE A 180 -23.70 8.53 -4.14
C ILE A 180 -23.18 8.59 -2.72
N PHE A 181 -22.75 9.78 -2.32
CA PHE A 181 -22.48 10.08 -0.93
C PHE A 181 -23.53 11.05 -0.38
N TYR A 182 -24.40 10.55 0.50
CA TYR A 182 -25.43 11.35 1.16
C TYR A 182 -25.46 11.02 2.65
N ASP A 183 -25.47 12.03 3.53
CA ASP A 183 -25.60 11.88 4.98
C ASP A 183 -24.68 10.81 5.62
N LYS A 184 -23.40 10.77 5.22
CA LYS A 184 -22.39 9.79 5.69
C LYS A 184 -22.66 8.34 5.27
N ILE A 185 -23.56 8.12 4.33
CA ILE A 185 -23.80 6.82 3.70
C ILE A 185 -23.13 6.86 2.33
N PHE A 186 -22.09 6.04 2.17
CA PHE A 186 -21.49 5.76 0.87
C PHE A 186 -22.22 4.59 0.22
N LYS A 187 -22.76 4.81 -0.98
CA LYS A 187 -23.36 3.74 -1.79
C LYS A 187 -22.66 3.65 -3.14
N LEU A 188 -22.01 2.51 -3.39
CA LEU A 188 -21.53 2.16 -4.71
C LEU A 188 -22.74 1.93 -5.63
N GLY A 189 -22.73 2.58 -6.78
CA GLY A 189 -23.74 2.43 -7.82
C GLY A 189 -23.32 1.41 -8.87
N ASN A 190 -23.89 1.56 -10.07
CA ASN A 190 -23.62 0.67 -11.19
C ASN A 190 -22.30 1.04 -11.88
N GLU A 191 -21.71 0.04 -12.56
CA GLU A 191 -20.61 0.22 -13.49
C GLU A 191 -21.02 1.16 -14.64
N LEU A 192 -20.09 2.02 -15.04
CA LEU A 192 -20.26 3.04 -16.06
C LEU A 192 -19.42 2.70 -17.29
N ASN A 193 -20.05 2.69 -18.45
CA ASN A 193 -19.37 2.48 -19.73
C ASN A 193 -18.88 3.82 -20.30
N LEU A 194 -17.79 4.34 -19.73
CA LEU A 194 -17.14 5.56 -20.24
C LEU A 194 -16.25 5.24 -21.45
N LYS A 195 -16.20 6.16 -22.43
CA LYS A 195 -15.45 6.01 -23.68
C LYS A 195 -14.12 6.75 -23.64
N TYR A 196 -13.04 6.06 -24.00
CA TYR A 196 -11.72 6.65 -24.17
C TYR A 196 -11.72 7.72 -25.28
N ASN A 197 -10.99 8.82 -25.07
CA ASN A 197 -10.93 10.04 -25.90
C ASN A 197 -12.25 10.81 -26.05
N VAL A 198 -13.29 10.45 -25.29
CA VAL A 198 -14.58 11.17 -25.27
C VAL A 198 -14.90 11.57 -23.83
N ASP A 199 -14.99 10.59 -22.94
CA ASP A 199 -15.33 10.77 -21.53
C ASP A 199 -14.08 10.87 -20.66
N TYR A 200 -13.02 10.13 -21.01
CA TYR A 200 -11.74 10.18 -20.30
C TYR A 200 -10.54 10.02 -21.24
N SER A 201 -9.38 10.48 -20.79
CA SER A 201 -8.10 10.35 -21.47
C SER A 201 -6.94 10.20 -20.47
N PHE A 202 -5.72 10.06 -20.97
CA PHE A 202 -4.52 10.07 -20.12
C PHE A 202 -3.58 11.20 -20.50
N GLU A 203 -3.10 11.92 -19.49
CA GLU A 203 -2.08 12.95 -19.62
C GLU A 203 -0.97 12.67 -18.60
N ASN A 204 0.27 12.52 -19.06
CA ASN A 204 1.41 12.14 -18.22
C ASN A 204 1.13 10.89 -17.35
N ASN A 205 0.51 9.88 -17.96
CA ASN A 205 0.05 8.64 -17.32
C ASN A 205 -0.99 8.83 -16.20
N LYS A 206 -1.54 10.03 -15.99
CA LYS A 206 -2.66 10.27 -15.08
C LYS A 206 -3.97 10.27 -15.85
N LEU A 207 -5.02 9.75 -15.22
CA LEU A 207 -6.37 9.75 -15.77
C LEU A 207 -6.94 11.15 -15.72
N TYR A 208 -7.61 11.56 -16.79
CA TYR A 208 -8.29 12.84 -16.91
C TYR A 208 -9.72 12.62 -17.40
N PHE A 209 -10.68 13.30 -16.79
CA PHE A 209 -12.10 13.25 -17.14
C PHE A 209 -12.51 14.49 -17.93
N SER A 210 -13.32 14.28 -18.97
CA SER A 210 -13.95 15.39 -19.69
C SER A 210 -15.10 15.97 -18.87
N GLU A 211 -15.44 17.23 -19.15
CA GLU A 211 -16.50 17.96 -18.43
C GLU A 211 -17.92 17.44 -18.74
N ASN A 212 -18.05 16.53 -19.72
CA ASN A 212 -19.34 16.08 -20.25
C ASN A 212 -19.91 14.85 -19.54
N ILE A 213 -19.23 14.33 -18.51
CA ILE A 213 -19.71 13.18 -17.75
C ILE A 213 -20.92 13.59 -16.90
N LYS A 214 -22.03 12.86 -17.07
CA LYS A 214 -23.32 13.14 -16.42
C LYS A 214 -23.39 12.76 -14.93
N HIS A 215 -22.28 12.41 -14.31
CA HIS A 215 -22.22 11.96 -12.92
C HIS A 215 -21.33 12.90 -12.11
N ASP A 216 -21.85 13.44 -11.01
CA ASP A 216 -21.10 14.37 -10.16
C ASP A 216 -19.98 13.67 -9.39
N GLU A 217 -20.22 12.43 -8.97
CA GLU A 217 -19.31 11.62 -8.16
C GLU A 217 -19.11 10.23 -8.79
N ILE A 218 -17.85 9.81 -8.94
CA ILE A 218 -17.49 8.49 -9.46
C ILE A 218 -16.37 7.85 -8.63
N ILE A 219 -16.38 6.52 -8.56
CA ILE A 219 -15.23 5.72 -8.12
C ILE A 219 -14.58 5.11 -9.35
N VAL A 220 -13.26 5.18 -9.37
CA VAL A 220 -12.45 4.55 -10.41
C VAL A 220 -11.56 3.52 -9.77
N LYS A 221 -11.59 2.29 -10.26
CA LYS A 221 -10.66 1.24 -9.86
C LYS A 221 -9.60 1.02 -10.93
N TYR A 222 -8.33 1.05 -10.55
CA TYR A 222 -7.21 0.87 -11.47
C TYR A 222 -5.93 0.41 -10.75
N LEU A 223 -4.93 -0.04 -11.51
CA LEU A 223 -3.62 -0.41 -10.94
C LEU A 223 -2.69 0.83 -10.87
N PRO A 224 -2.35 1.35 -9.67
CA PRO A 224 -1.49 2.53 -9.53
C PRO A 224 -0.04 2.21 -9.89
N SER A 225 0.77 3.24 -10.19
CA SER A 225 2.20 3.07 -10.44
C SER A 225 3.02 2.82 -9.16
N PHE A 226 4.11 2.06 -9.30
CA PHE A 226 4.91 1.47 -8.20
C PHE A 226 5.49 2.49 -7.20
N ASN A 227 5.58 3.77 -7.57
CA ASN A 227 6.21 4.81 -6.76
C ASN A 227 5.27 5.42 -5.69
N SER A 228 4.02 4.97 -5.61
CA SER A 228 3.03 5.53 -4.68
C SER A 228 3.08 4.97 -3.27
N TYR A 229 4.05 4.12 -2.93
CA TYR A 229 4.12 3.43 -1.63
C TYR A 229 5.35 3.82 -0.79
N GLU A 230 6.39 4.34 -1.45
CA GLU A 230 7.68 4.60 -0.82
C GLU A 230 8.30 5.86 -1.44
N ILE A 231 8.72 6.79 -0.58
CA ILE A 231 9.14 8.14 -1.01
C ILE A 231 10.57 8.39 -0.57
N ASN A 232 11.40 8.86 -1.51
CA ASN A 232 12.73 9.38 -1.22
C ASN A 232 12.60 10.83 -0.73
N VAL A 233 13.15 11.11 0.46
CA VAL A 233 13.08 12.39 1.17
C VAL A 233 14.46 13.05 1.23
N ASN A 234 15.47 12.30 1.68
CA ASN A 234 16.87 12.73 1.83
C ASN A 234 17.05 14.08 2.57
N LYS A 235 16.27 14.32 3.63
CA LYS A 235 16.26 15.61 4.36
C LYS A 235 16.26 15.42 5.88
N LYS A 236 16.62 16.50 6.60
CA LYS A 236 16.46 16.61 8.06
C LYS A 236 15.01 17.00 8.37
N VAL A 237 14.26 16.06 8.93
CA VAL A 237 12.81 16.17 9.09
C VAL A 237 12.44 16.56 10.52
N ARG A 238 11.56 17.56 10.64
CA ARG A 238 11.01 18.06 11.91
C ARG A 238 9.67 17.43 12.24
N ALA A 239 8.79 17.30 11.25
CA ALA A 239 7.48 16.71 11.43
C ALA A 239 7.02 15.98 10.17
N ILE A 240 6.25 14.92 10.36
CA ILE A 240 5.54 14.22 9.29
C ILE A 240 4.06 14.19 9.64
N GLU A 241 3.23 14.59 8.69
CA GLU A 241 1.78 14.65 8.84
C GLU A 241 1.10 13.86 7.71
N LEU A 242 0.02 13.18 8.05
CA LEU A 242 -0.85 12.49 7.10
C LEU A 242 -2.18 13.23 7.00
N VAL A 243 -2.57 13.57 5.78
CA VAL A 243 -3.89 14.11 5.50
C VAL A 243 -4.64 13.11 4.64
N ALA A 244 -5.71 12.55 5.16
CA ALA A 244 -6.59 11.69 4.36
C ALA A 244 -7.32 12.51 3.30
N LEU A 245 -7.26 12.06 2.04
CA LEU A 245 -7.82 12.82 0.91
C LEU A 245 -9.27 12.46 0.60
N ASN A 246 -9.70 11.27 0.97
CA ASN A 246 -11.03 10.72 0.65
C ASN A 246 -11.68 10.02 1.85
N ASP A 247 -11.36 10.46 3.08
CA ASP A 247 -11.97 9.94 4.31
C ASP A 247 -13.37 10.53 4.57
N LYS A 248 -14.34 10.12 3.75
CA LYS A 248 -15.71 10.59 3.90
C LYS A 248 -16.43 9.99 5.13
N ASN A 249 -15.98 8.84 5.63
CA ASN A 249 -16.63 8.08 6.71
C ASN A 249 -15.93 8.20 8.07
N GLY A 250 -14.87 9.01 8.20
CA GLY A 250 -14.10 9.11 9.45
C GLY A 250 -13.40 7.79 9.82
N ILE A 251 -13.12 6.95 8.83
CA ILE A 251 -12.46 5.64 9.02
C ILE A 251 -10.97 5.86 9.28
N ASP A 252 -10.39 6.92 8.70
CA ASP A 252 -8.99 7.28 8.85
C ASP A 252 -8.51 7.26 10.31
N LEU A 253 -9.27 7.88 11.22
CA LEU A 253 -8.92 7.96 12.64
C LEU A 253 -8.97 6.61 13.36
N LYS A 254 -9.63 5.61 12.78
CA LYS A 254 -9.75 4.25 13.33
C LYS A 254 -8.64 3.32 12.84
N ILE A 255 -7.90 3.71 11.81
CA ILE A 255 -6.82 2.91 11.22
C ILE A 255 -5.52 3.19 11.97
N LYS A 256 -4.86 2.13 12.44
CA LYS A 256 -3.51 2.23 13.00
C LYS A 256 -2.50 2.35 11.85
N LYS A 257 -1.67 3.39 11.93
CA LYS A 257 -0.70 3.77 10.89
C LYS A 257 0.68 3.89 11.52
N SER A 258 1.67 3.35 10.84
CA SER A 258 3.06 3.42 11.27
C SER A 258 3.93 3.92 10.12
N LEU A 259 4.82 4.86 10.44
CA LEU A 259 5.87 5.30 9.54
C LEU A 259 7.07 4.36 9.66
N VAL A 260 7.53 3.80 8.56
CA VAL A 260 8.80 3.09 8.46
C VAL A 260 9.84 4.03 7.85
N ILE A 261 10.97 4.20 8.53
CA ILE A 261 12.09 5.03 8.07
C ILE A 261 13.26 4.12 7.67
N SER A 262 13.90 4.43 6.54
CA SER A 262 15.14 3.79 6.06
C SER A 262 16.15 4.80 5.50
#